data_AF-A0A8T3U4T4-F1
#
_entry.id   AF-A0A8T3U4T4-F1
#
_cell.length_a   1.000
_cell.length_b   1.000
_cell.length_c   1.000
_cell.angle_alpha   90.00
_cell.angle_beta   90.00
_cell.angle_gamma   90.00
#
_symmetry.space_group_name_H-M   'P 1'
#
loop_
_entity.id
_entity.type
_entity.pdbx_description
1 polymer ?
#
loop_
_entity_poly.entity_id
_entity_poly.type
_entity_poly.pdbx_seq_one_letter_code
_entity_poly.pdbx_strand_id
1 'polypeptide(L)'
;MQNIVGKREIIRRYLKEKYEHIYNGENKENYLKIEKIMNEYNINIEDDCMIKAINMEKEKTGYEIAGIELKDGKVITGKEKEDITKTAGVILNILKIGTDILEQEYLIPKEYIKKVFELKEKISEEKYVDITECLIILTILSNKSGKIQKILGNLEKMKDLRYYSTSIIPEKERVFLKSLNIDILYNI
;
A
#
# COMPACT_ATOMS: atom_id res chain seq x y z
N MET A 1 28.61 10.67 6.89
CA MET A 1 27.35 9.91 7.04
C MET A 1 26.20 10.90 6.86
N GLN A 2 25.81 11.20 5.62
CA GLN A 2 24.66 12.09 5.36
C GLN A 2 23.44 11.48 6.05
N ASN A 3 22.72 12.30 6.81
CA ASN A 3 21.65 11.87 7.71
C ASN A 3 20.50 11.22 6.90
N ILE A 4 20.43 9.88 6.89
CA ILE A 4 19.44 9.07 6.15
C ILE A 4 18.01 9.48 6.53
N VAL A 5 17.77 9.82 7.80
CA VAL A 5 16.48 10.28 8.29
C VAL A 5 16.08 11.60 7.65
N GLY A 6 17.04 12.52 7.49
CA GLY A 6 16.82 13.80 6.80
C GLY A 6 16.43 13.62 5.34
N LYS A 7 17.09 12.69 4.61
CA LYS A 7 16.76 12.40 3.21
C LYS A 7 15.33 11.85 3.07
N ARG A 8 14.95 10.88 3.90
CA ARG A 8 13.60 10.28 3.88
C ARG A 8 12.51 11.32 4.13
N GLU A 9 12.71 12.22 5.09
CA GLU A 9 11.73 13.27 5.38
C GLU A 9 11.59 14.29 4.23
N ILE A 10 12.70 14.64 3.57
CA ILE A 10 12.67 15.51 2.38
C ILE A 10 11.87 14.86 1.26
N ILE A 11 12.13 13.58 0.96
CA ILE A 11 11.40 12.80 -0.07
C ILE A 11 9.91 12.74 0.30
N ARG A 12 9.57 12.39 1.54
CA ARG A 12 8.19 12.30 2.02
C ARG A 12 7.45 13.62 1.82
N ARG A 13 8.06 14.75 2.19
CA ARG A 13 7.47 16.09 2.01
C ARG A 13 7.29 16.45 0.55
N TYR A 14 8.29 16.19 -0.30
CA TYR A 14 8.18 16.42 -1.74
C TYR A 14 7.00 15.67 -2.33
N LEU A 15 6.89 14.36 -2.04
CA LEU A 15 5.80 13.52 -2.56
C LEU A 15 4.44 13.99 -2.05
N LYS A 16 4.34 14.38 -0.78
CA LYS A 16 3.11 14.92 -0.22
C LYS A 16 2.69 16.21 -0.92
N GLU A 17 3.55 17.23 -0.94
CA GLU A 17 3.19 18.56 -1.48
C GLU A 17 2.88 18.50 -2.99
N LYS A 18 3.60 17.66 -3.74
CA LYS A 18 3.35 17.50 -5.17
C LYS A 18 2.06 16.72 -5.44
N TYR A 19 1.70 15.74 -4.59
CA TYR A 19 0.37 15.12 -4.61
C TYR A 19 -0.74 16.16 -4.35
N GLU A 20 -0.60 16.97 -3.29
CA GLU A 20 -1.58 18.00 -2.95
C GLU A 20 -1.78 19.01 -4.09
N HIS A 21 -0.71 19.40 -4.78
CA HIS A 21 -0.81 20.25 -5.98
C HIS A 21 -1.65 19.61 -7.09
N ILE A 22 -1.34 18.35 -7.44
CA ILE A 22 -1.96 17.67 -8.60
C ILE A 22 -3.43 17.34 -8.35
N TYR A 23 -3.77 16.92 -7.14
CA TYR A 23 -5.11 16.39 -6.85
C TYR A 23 -6.00 17.36 -6.10
N ASN A 24 -5.42 18.30 -5.34
CA ASN A 24 -6.18 19.25 -4.51
C ASN A 24 -5.98 20.71 -4.95
N GLY A 25 -5.16 20.97 -5.97
CA GLY A 25 -4.97 22.30 -6.52
C GLY A 25 -4.12 23.24 -5.64
N GLU A 26 -3.37 22.68 -4.68
CA GLU A 26 -2.45 23.45 -3.83
C GLU A 26 -1.37 24.17 -4.64
N ASN A 27 -0.76 25.21 -4.08
CA ASN A 27 0.22 26.01 -4.81
C ASN A 27 1.48 25.19 -5.16
N LYS A 28 1.82 25.13 -6.46
CA LYS A 28 3.02 24.44 -6.96
C LYS A 28 4.33 24.90 -6.30
N GLU A 29 4.38 26.14 -5.82
CA GLU A 29 5.56 26.65 -5.11
C GLU A 29 5.94 25.83 -3.88
N ASN A 30 4.98 25.15 -3.24
CA ASN A 30 5.24 24.32 -2.06
C ASN A 30 6.20 23.17 -2.37
N TYR A 31 5.93 22.39 -3.41
CA TYR A 31 6.81 21.28 -3.79
C TYR A 31 8.06 21.76 -4.54
N LEU A 32 7.98 22.84 -5.33
CA LEU A 32 9.14 23.37 -6.07
C LEU A 32 10.26 23.86 -5.14
N LYS A 33 9.93 24.39 -3.96
CA LYS A 33 10.93 24.75 -2.94
C LYS A 33 11.66 23.52 -2.41
N ILE A 34 10.94 22.42 -2.19
CA ILE A 34 11.51 21.15 -1.73
C ILE A 34 12.34 20.50 -2.84
N GLU A 35 11.87 20.56 -4.08
CA GLU A 35 12.58 20.05 -5.26
C GLU A 35 13.94 20.73 -5.45
N LYS A 36 14.02 22.05 -5.24
CA LYS A 36 15.30 22.77 -5.24
C LYS A 36 16.27 22.22 -4.20
N ILE A 37 15.81 21.96 -2.98
CA ILE A 37 16.63 21.33 -1.93
C ILE A 37 17.06 19.93 -2.37
N MET A 38 16.15 19.12 -2.93
CA MET A 38 16.51 17.79 -3.43
C MET A 38 17.63 17.89 -4.49
N ASN A 39 17.51 18.82 -5.44
CA ASN A 39 18.52 19.03 -6.48
C ASN A 39 19.86 19.51 -5.91
N GLU A 40 19.87 20.48 -4.99
CA GLU A 40 21.10 21.00 -4.35
C GLU A 40 21.89 19.89 -3.62
N TYR A 41 21.18 18.93 -3.02
CA TYR A 41 21.79 17.84 -2.27
C TYR A 41 21.85 16.50 -3.04
N ASN A 42 21.53 16.50 -4.33
CA ASN A 42 21.45 15.31 -5.18
C ASN A 42 20.61 14.17 -4.57
N ILE A 43 19.45 14.51 -4.01
CA ILE A 43 18.50 13.56 -3.42
C ILE A 43 17.49 13.14 -4.49
N ASN A 44 17.34 11.84 -4.70
CA ASN A 44 16.34 11.26 -5.58
C ASN A 44 15.28 10.51 -4.77
N ILE A 45 14.07 10.37 -5.32
CA ILE A 45 13.00 9.57 -4.68
C ILE A 45 13.48 8.12 -4.43
N GLU A 46 14.24 7.58 -5.38
CA GLU A 46 14.86 6.24 -5.35
C GLU A 46 15.96 6.08 -4.29
N ASP A 47 16.37 7.16 -3.60
CA ASP A 47 17.23 7.05 -2.41
C ASP A 47 16.48 6.43 -1.23
N ASP A 48 15.13 6.40 -1.26
CA ASP A 48 14.34 5.61 -0.34
C ASP A 48 14.26 4.14 -0.81
N CYS A 49 14.88 3.25 -0.04
CA CYS A 49 14.94 1.83 -0.37
C CYS A 49 13.57 1.16 -0.53
N MET A 50 12.53 1.62 0.19
CA MET A 50 11.18 1.08 0.05
C MET A 50 10.60 1.45 -1.31
N ILE A 51 10.69 2.73 -1.69
CA ILE A 51 10.19 3.21 -2.97
C ILE A 51 10.91 2.50 -4.12
N LYS A 52 12.24 2.38 -4.01
CA LYS A 52 13.06 1.68 -5.00
C LYS A 52 12.68 0.23 -5.19
N ALA A 53 12.50 -0.52 -4.09
CA ALA A 53 12.10 -1.92 -4.16
C ALA A 53 10.73 -2.09 -4.85
N ILE A 54 9.77 -1.21 -4.55
CA ILE A 54 8.42 -1.24 -5.11
C ILE A 54 8.43 -0.88 -6.61
N ASN A 55 9.16 0.15 -7.01
CA ASN A 55 9.28 0.55 -8.42
C ASN A 55 9.98 -0.53 -9.25
N MET A 56 11.05 -1.15 -8.73
CA MET A 56 11.71 -2.29 -9.39
C MET A 56 10.76 -3.48 -9.56
N GLU A 57 9.88 -3.75 -8.60
CA GLU A 57 8.89 -4.83 -8.74
C GLU A 57 7.83 -4.50 -9.79
N LYS A 58 7.42 -3.24 -9.92
CA LYS A 58 6.52 -2.78 -11.00
C LYS A 58 7.18 -3.01 -12.36
N GLU A 59 8.42 -2.57 -12.54
CA GLU A 59 9.17 -2.78 -13.79
C GLU A 59 9.30 -4.27 -14.14
N LYS A 60 9.60 -5.10 -13.14
CA LYS A 60 9.77 -6.55 -13.33
C LYS A 60 8.48 -7.27 -13.69
N THR A 61 7.34 -6.85 -13.13
CA THR A 61 6.10 -7.61 -13.21
C THR A 61 5.06 -7.02 -14.17
N GLY A 62 5.17 -5.73 -14.49
CA GLY A 62 4.21 -5.00 -15.30
C GLY A 62 2.89 -4.67 -14.58
N TYR A 63 2.71 -5.10 -13.32
CA TYR A 63 1.54 -4.78 -12.52
C TYR A 63 1.75 -3.50 -11.71
N GLU A 64 0.65 -2.85 -11.32
CA GLU A 64 0.71 -1.83 -10.28
C GLU A 64 1.01 -2.48 -8.93
N ILE A 65 1.95 -1.90 -8.19
CA ILE A 65 2.49 -2.42 -6.94
C ILE A 65 2.23 -1.44 -5.81
N ALA A 66 1.86 -1.98 -4.66
CA ALA A 66 1.95 -1.27 -3.39
C ALA A 66 2.91 -2.01 -2.48
N GLY A 67 3.44 -1.32 -1.48
CA GLY A 67 4.22 -1.97 -0.44
C GLY A 67 4.26 -1.19 0.86
N ILE A 68 4.61 -1.92 1.92
CA ILE A 68 4.77 -1.40 3.27
C ILE A 68 6.14 -1.81 3.82
N GLU A 69 6.86 -0.85 4.41
CA GLU A 69 8.10 -1.09 5.16
C GLU A 69 7.75 -1.47 6.60
N LEU A 70 8.11 -2.69 7.00
CA LEU A 70 7.99 -3.18 8.37
C LEU A 70 9.07 -2.55 9.27
N LYS A 71 8.92 -2.70 10.59
CA LYS A 71 9.85 -2.14 11.59
C LYS A 71 11.27 -2.67 11.48
N ASP A 72 11.46 -3.86 10.91
CA ASP A 72 12.77 -4.47 10.65
C ASP A 72 13.38 -4.03 9.30
N GLY A 73 12.71 -3.13 8.56
CA GLY A 73 13.12 -2.64 7.25
C GLY A 73 12.71 -3.56 6.09
N LYS A 74 12.06 -4.70 6.35
CA LYS A 74 11.56 -5.57 5.29
C LYS A 74 10.41 -4.87 4.56
N VAL A 75 10.46 -4.86 3.23
CA VAL A 75 9.37 -4.37 2.38
C VAL A 75 8.46 -5.53 2.00
N ILE A 76 7.17 -5.42 2.32
CA ILE A 76 6.14 -6.36 1.90
C ILE A 76 5.34 -5.71 0.79
N THR A 77 5.22 -6.40 -0.34
CA THR A 77 4.53 -5.86 -1.52
C THR A 77 3.24 -6.61 -1.84
N GLY A 78 2.42 -5.98 -2.65
CA GLY A 78 1.14 -6.49 -3.14
C GLY A 78 0.89 -5.97 -4.55
N LYS A 79 0.22 -6.79 -5.35
CA LYS A 79 0.02 -6.58 -6.78
C LYS A 79 -1.45 -6.32 -7.04
N GLU A 80 -1.72 -5.32 -7.87
CA GLU A 80 -3.03 -5.18 -8.50
C GLU A 80 -3.10 -6.23 -9.60
N LYS A 81 -3.66 -7.40 -9.25
CA LYS A 81 -3.63 -8.60 -10.08
C LYS A 81 -4.88 -9.44 -9.83
N GLU A 82 -5.36 -10.07 -10.90
CA GLU A 82 -6.58 -10.88 -10.89
C GLU A 82 -7.74 -10.00 -10.43
N ASP A 83 -8.29 -10.30 -9.25
CA ASP A 83 -9.56 -9.76 -8.79
C ASP A 83 -9.39 -8.82 -7.59
N ILE A 84 -8.16 -8.49 -7.15
CA ILE A 84 -7.90 -7.64 -5.97
C ILE A 84 -7.00 -6.44 -6.25
N THR A 85 -7.16 -5.38 -5.44
CA THR A 85 -6.26 -4.22 -5.49
C THR A 85 -4.86 -4.55 -4.94
N LYS A 86 -3.86 -3.78 -5.36
CA LYS A 86 -2.50 -3.81 -4.78
C LYS A 86 -2.49 -3.61 -3.27
N THR A 87 -3.33 -2.70 -2.75
CA THR A 87 -3.45 -2.45 -1.30
C THR A 87 -3.98 -3.69 -0.59
N ALA A 88 -5.04 -4.31 -1.11
CA ALA A 88 -5.55 -5.57 -0.57
C ALA A 88 -4.46 -6.65 -0.57
N GLY A 89 -3.70 -6.77 -1.66
CA GLY A 89 -2.57 -7.69 -1.77
C GLY A 89 -1.51 -7.49 -0.66
N VAL A 90 -1.07 -6.26 -0.44
CA VAL A 90 -0.07 -5.93 0.60
C VAL A 90 -0.58 -6.35 1.97
N ILE A 91 -1.79 -5.91 2.32
CA ILE A 91 -2.35 -6.12 3.66
C ILE A 91 -2.60 -7.62 3.90
N LEU A 92 -3.13 -8.35 2.92
CA LEU A 92 -3.29 -9.81 3.01
C LEU A 92 -1.96 -10.54 3.19
N ASN A 93 -0.89 -10.07 2.54
CA ASN A 93 0.46 -10.63 2.71
C ASN A 93 1.02 -10.33 4.11
N ILE A 94 0.81 -9.13 4.65
CA ILE A 94 1.23 -8.79 6.01
C ILE A 94 0.47 -9.62 7.05
N LEU A 95 -0.82 -9.87 6.84
CA LEU A 95 -1.63 -10.68 7.75
C LEU A 95 -1.09 -12.11 7.92
N LYS A 96 -0.41 -12.67 6.89
CA LYS A 96 0.26 -13.98 6.96
C LYS A 96 1.48 -14.01 7.87
N ILE A 97 2.08 -12.85 8.17
CA ILE A 97 3.35 -12.80 8.90
C ILE A 97 3.18 -13.36 10.31
N GLY A 98 4.09 -14.25 10.69
CA GLY A 98 4.06 -14.94 11.99
C GLY A 98 2.98 -16.01 12.09
N THR A 99 2.50 -16.52 10.96
CA THR A 99 1.54 -17.62 10.86
C THR A 99 2.15 -18.77 10.06
N ASP A 100 1.61 -19.98 10.19
CA ASP A 100 2.03 -21.13 9.38
C ASP A 100 1.41 -21.11 7.96
N ILE A 101 0.83 -19.99 7.51
CA ILE A 101 0.31 -19.85 6.14
C ILE A 101 1.48 -19.46 5.24
N LEU A 102 1.76 -20.29 4.25
CA LEU A 102 2.81 -20.02 3.28
C LEU A 102 2.45 -18.78 2.43
N GLU A 103 3.45 -18.08 1.93
CA GLU A 103 3.26 -16.85 1.16
C GLU A 103 2.36 -17.06 -0.08
N GLN A 104 2.48 -18.22 -0.72
CA GLN A 104 1.67 -18.63 -1.87
C GLN A 104 0.25 -19.11 -1.52
N GLU A 105 -0.06 -19.36 -0.25
CA GLU A 105 -1.39 -19.79 0.16
C GLU A 105 -2.35 -18.59 0.24
N TYR A 106 -3.56 -18.76 -0.27
CA TYR A 106 -4.57 -17.70 -0.21
C TYR A 106 -5.25 -17.67 1.16
N LEU A 107 -5.26 -16.48 1.80
CA LEU A 107 -6.01 -16.25 3.03
C LEU A 107 -7.52 -16.37 2.82
N ILE A 108 -7.98 -15.91 1.66
CA ILE A 108 -9.37 -15.92 1.24
C ILE A 108 -9.47 -16.92 0.08
N PRO A 109 -10.31 -17.96 0.16
CA PRO A 109 -10.51 -18.85 -0.97
C PRO A 109 -10.98 -18.06 -2.20
N LYS A 110 -10.36 -18.30 -3.36
CA LYS A 110 -10.57 -17.50 -4.59
C LYS A 110 -12.03 -17.34 -4.98
N GLU A 111 -12.87 -18.34 -4.72
CA GLU A 111 -14.30 -18.30 -5.02
C GLU A 111 -15.05 -17.14 -4.33
N TYR A 112 -14.62 -16.71 -3.14
CA TYR A 112 -15.25 -15.59 -2.44
C TYR A 112 -14.89 -14.26 -3.08
N ILE A 113 -13.60 -14.08 -3.42
CA ILE A 113 -13.13 -12.89 -4.13
C ILE A 113 -13.83 -12.79 -5.49
N LYS A 114 -13.84 -13.88 -6.26
CA LYS A 114 -14.46 -13.92 -7.59
C LYS A 114 -15.95 -13.54 -7.55
N LYS A 115 -16.71 -14.00 -6.55
CA LYS A 115 -18.12 -13.63 -6.40
C LYS A 115 -18.33 -12.14 -6.15
N VAL A 116 -17.48 -11.50 -5.33
CA VAL A 116 -17.55 -10.05 -5.10
C VAL A 116 -17.15 -9.30 -6.35
N PHE A 117 -16.07 -9.73 -7.00
CA PHE A 117 -15.61 -9.17 -8.27
C PHE A 117 -16.70 -9.21 -9.36
N GLU A 118 -17.30 -10.38 -9.62
CA GLU A 118 -18.37 -10.54 -10.61
C GLU A 118 -19.63 -9.72 -10.28
N LEU A 119 -19.90 -9.47 -9.00
CA LEU A 119 -20.98 -8.57 -8.60
C LEU A 119 -20.63 -7.13 -8.95
N LYS A 120 -19.42 -6.67 -8.62
CA LYS A 120 -18.95 -5.30 -8.90
C LYS A 120 -18.92 -5.01 -10.39
N GLU A 121 -18.45 -5.95 -11.21
CA GLU A 121 -18.45 -5.82 -12.68
C GLU A 121 -19.86 -5.61 -13.26
N LYS A 122 -20.90 -6.15 -12.61
CA LYS A 122 -22.30 -6.02 -13.08
C LYS A 122 -22.94 -4.69 -12.69
N ILE A 123 -22.51 -4.08 -11.60
CA ILE A 123 -23.21 -2.94 -10.98
C ILE A 123 -22.39 -1.65 -10.96
N SER A 124 -21.10 -1.71 -11.31
CA SER A 124 -20.18 -0.58 -11.23
C SER A 124 -19.04 -0.71 -12.25
N GLU A 125 -18.31 0.39 -12.47
CA GLU A 125 -17.07 0.38 -13.27
C GLU A 125 -15.84 -0.08 -12.46
N GLU A 126 -16.00 -0.42 -11.16
CA GLU A 126 -14.89 -0.83 -10.31
C GLU A 126 -14.36 -2.22 -10.72
N LYS A 127 -13.06 -2.29 -11.00
CA LYS A 127 -12.40 -3.46 -11.59
C LYS A 127 -11.67 -4.37 -10.61
N TYR A 128 -11.79 -4.15 -9.29
CA TYR A 128 -11.08 -4.94 -8.31
C TYR A 128 -11.82 -4.98 -6.97
N VAL A 129 -11.60 -6.05 -6.21
CA VAL A 129 -12.01 -6.20 -4.81
C VAL A 129 -11.00 -5.48 -3.92
N ASP A 130 -11.47 -4.52 -3.15
CA ASP A 130 -10.60 -3.70 -2.30
C ASP A 130 -10.33 -4.34 -0.94
N ILE A 131 -9.45 -3.71 -0.15
CA ILE A 131 -9.09 -4.23 1.16
C ILE A 131 -10.26 -4.31 2.13
N THR A 132 -11.21 -3.37 2.11
CA THR A 132 -12.35 -3.41 3.04
C THR A 132 -13.25 -4.62 2.76
N GLU A 133 -13.46 -4.93 1.48
CA GLU A 133 -14.23 -6.10 1.04
C GLU A 133 -13.51 -7.39 1.40
N CYS A 134 -12.19 -7.44 1.20
CA CYS A 134 -11.36 -8.57 1.63
C CYS A 134 -11.46 -8.81 3.15
N LEU A 135 -11.42 -7.76 3.97
CA LEU A 135 -11.54 -7.86 5.42
C LEU A 135 -12.94 -8.28 5.88
N ILE A 136 -14.00 -7.84 5.18
CA ILE A 136 -15.36 -8.32 5.43
C ILE A 136 -15.44 -9.83 5.19
N ILE A 137 -14.91 -10.32 4.05
CA ILE A 137 -14.89 -11.75 3.74
C ILE A 137 -14.11 -12.52 4.84
N LEU A 138 -12.91 -12.06 5.21
CA LEU A 138 -12.13 -12.69 6.27
C LEU A 138 -12.85 -12.71 7.61
N THR A 139 -13.56 -11.62 7.95
CA THR A 139 -14.33 -11.54 9.19
C THR A 139 -15.43 -12.60 9.20
N ILE A 140 -16.15 -12.79 8.09
CA ILE A 140 -17.18 -13.84 7.96
C ILE A 140 -16.55 -15.23 8.09
N LEU A 141 -15.39 -15.47 7.46
CA LEU A 141 -14.67 -16.74 7.52
C LEU A 141 -14.11 -17.03 8.93
N SER A 142 -13.79 -15.99 9.70
CA SER A 142 -13.24 -16.12 11.05
C SER A 142 -14.19 -16.83 12.02
N ASN A 143 -15.50 -16.73 11.81
CA ASN A 143 -16.52 -17.42 12.61
C ASN A 143 -16.38 -18.95 12.57
N LYS A 144 -15.74 -19.49 11.53
CA LYS A 144 -15.52 -20.93 11.35
C LYS A 144 -14.04 -21.33 11.49
N SER A 145 -13.16 -20.37 11.76
CA SER A 145 -11.71 -20.61 11.80
C SER A 145 -11.03 -19.70 12.83
N GLY A 146 -10.67 -20.30 13.97
CA GLY A 146 -9.87 -19.62 14.99
C GLY A 146 -8.49 -19.18 14.47
N LYS A 147 -7.97 -19.81 13.41
CA LYS A 147 -6.75 -19.37 12.72
C LYS A 147 -6.95 -18.01 12.07
N ILE A 148 -8.03 -17.82 11.31
CA ILE A 148 -8.35 -16.54 10.66
C ILE A 148 -8.62 -15.44 11.70
N GLN A 149 -9.29 -15.78 12.81
CA GLN A 149 -9.55 -14.83 13.89
C GLN A 149 -8.24 -14.29 14.50
N LYS A 150 -7.26 -15.15 14.77
CA LYS A 150 -5.93 -14.73 15.26
C LYS A 150 -5.20 -13.87 14.24
N ILE A 151 -5.32 -14.22 12.96
CA ILE A 151 -4.69 -13.49 11.86
C ILE A 151 -5.22 -12.06 11.76
N LEU A 152 -6.54 -11.86 11.86
CA LEU A 152 -7.12 -10.51 11.84
C LEU A 152 -6.59 -9.62 12.98
N GLY A 153 -6.19 -10.19 14.12
CA GLY A 153 -5.50 -9.48 15.19
C GLY A 153 -4.14 -8.89 14.79
N ASN A 154 -3.52 -9.36 13.69
CA ASN A 154 -2.30 -8.78 13.16
C ASN A 154 -2.51 -7.41 12.50
N LEU A 155 -3.75 -6.98 12.24
CA LEU A 155 -4.04 -5.66 11.64
C LEU A 155 -3.38 -4.52 12.41
N GLU A 156 -3.37 -4.59 13.74
CA GLU A 156 -2.80 -3.54 14.59
C GLU A 156 -1.28 -3.40 14.46
N LYS A 157 -0.59 -4.44 14.00
CA LYS A 157 0.87 -4.42 13.79
C LYS A 157 1.26 -3.51 12.63
N MET A 158 0.31 -3.10 11.80
CA MET A 158 0.52 -2.18 10.68
C MET A 158 0.37 -0.71 11.08
N LYS A 159 0.02 -0.42 12.34
CA LYS A 159 -0.06 0.97 12.80
C LYS A 159 1.31 1.65 12.72
N ASP A 160 1.29 2.91 12.29
CA ASP A 160 2.46 3.77 12.18
C ASP A 160 3.53 3.30 11.17
N LEU A 161 3.17 2.41 10.24
CA LEU A 161 4.06 1.98 9.16
C LEU A 161 3.99 2.93 7.95
N ARG A 162 4.97 2.80 7.05
CA ARG A 162 5.04 3.56 5.80
C ARG A 162 4.48 2.73 4.66
N TYR A 163 3.69 3.36 3.79
CA TYR A 163 3.11 2.76 2.61
C TYR A 163 3.50 3.55 1.37
N TYR A 164 3.79 2.86 0.27
CA TYR A 164 3.95 3.47 -1.06
C TYR A 164 3.22 2.66 -2.11
N SER A 165 2.70 3.32 -3.14
CA SER A 165 1.97 2.71 -4.25
C SER A 165 2.37 3.34 -5.56
N THR A 166 2.57 2.52 -6.60
CA THR A 166 3.00 2.97 -7.93
C THR A 166 1.89 3.59 -8.78
N SER A 167 0.65 3.58 -8.30
CA SER A 167 -0.47 4.31 -8.88
C SER A 167 -1.35 4.94 -7.80
N ILE A 168 -2.29 5.77 -8.24
CA ILE A 168 -3.21 6.49 -7.36
C ILE A 168 -3.95 5.50 -6.47
N ILE A 169 -4.07 5.86 -5.19
CA ILE A 169 -4.81 5.10 -4.19
C ILE A 169 -6.27 5.60 -4.21
N PRO A 170 -7.25 4.71 -4.46
CA PRO A 170 -8.67 5.07 -4.35
C PRO A 170 -9.00 5.65 -2.97
N GLU A 171 -9.95 6.58 -2.91
CA GLU A 171 -10.31 7.27 -1.66
C GLU A 171 -10.65 6.29 -0.53
N LYS A 172 -11.46 5.27 -0.83
CA LYS A 172 -11.87 4.24 0.12
C LYS A 172 -10.69 3.53 0.79
N GLU A 173 -9.68 3.16 0.00
CA GLU A 173 -8.47 2.51 0.52
C GLU A 173 -7.57 3.49 1.28
N ARG A 174 -7.53 4.75 0.85
CA ARG A 174 -6.79 5.80 1.56
C ARG A 174 -7.38 6.09 2.94
N VAL A 175 -8.71 6.12 3.06
CA VAL A 175 -9.41 6.24 4.34
C VAL A 175 -9.06 5.06 5.24
N PHE A 176 -9.07 3.83 4.69
CA PHE A 176 -8.65 2.64 5.42
C PHE A 176 -7.21 2.77 5.95
N LEU A 177 -6.24 3.09 5.08
CA LEU A 177 -4.83 3.25 5.47
C LEU A 177 -4.65 4.34 6.55
N LYS A 178 -5.33 5.47 6.41
CA LYS A 178 -5.33 6.56 7.41
C LYS A 178 -5.91 6.12 8.76
N SER A 179 -6.92 5.24 8.78
CA SER A 179 -7.48 4.73 10.04
C SER A 179 -6.49 3.88 10.85
N LEU A 180 -5.46 3.34 10.20
CA LEU A 180 -4.33 2.65 10.82
C LEU A 180 -3.16 3.59 11.12
N ASN A 181 -3.29 4.90 10.91
CA ASN A 181 -2.19 5.87 11.01
C ASN A 181 -0.97 5.51 10.13
N ILE A 182 -1.22 4.91 8.96
CA ILE A 182 -0.15 4.60 8.01
C ILE A 182 0.31 5.90 7.30
N ASP A 183 1.61 6.11 7.24
CA ASP A 183 2.24 7.21 6.50
C ASP A 183 2.27 6.88 5.00
N ILE A 184 1.39 7.53 4.24
CA ILE A 184 1.21 7.28 2.81
C ILE A 184 2.18 8.16 2.01
N LEU A 185 3.13 7.52 1.34
CA LEU A 185 3.98 8.12 0.31
C LEU A 185 3.26 8.01 -1.03
N TYR A 186 2.90 9.14 -1.61
CA TYR A 186 2.19 9.19 -2.88
C TYR A 186 3.16 9.04 -4.05
N ASN A 187 2.86 8.14 -5.00
CA ASN A 187 3.48 8.23 -6.34
C ASN A 187 2.77 9.30 -7.16
N ILE A 188 3.52 9.90 -8.09
CA ILE A 188 3.14 11.12 -8.81
C ILE A 188 3.46 11.00 -10.29
#